data_AF-A0A4U8TCR9-F1
#
_entry.id   AF-A0A4U8TCR9-F1
#
_cell.length_a   1.000
_cell.length_b   1.000
_cell.length_c   1.000
_cell.angle_alpha   90.00
_cell.angle_beta   90.00
_cell.angle_gamma   90.00
#
_symmetry.space_group_name_H-M   'P 1'
#
loop_
_entity.id
_entity.type
_entity.pdbx_description
1 polymer ?
#
loop_
_entity_poly.entity_id
_entity_poly.type
_entity_poly.pdbx_seq_one_letter_code
_entity_poly.pdbx_strand_id
1 'polypeptide(L)'
;MPKYKIVLTAQDREELAPLLNISKAERELMPQEILDKLEILAKEQEEGAFQDLEEIITESLHIVQSLEPSTNANSLYQTHSRRRIKHYLWWRTNREIFLARRKAARSKHRKSLKNR
;
A
#
# COMPACT_ATOMS: atom_id res chain seq x y z
N MET A 1 37.68 7.71 34.36
CA MET A 1 36.81 8.88 34.12
C MET A 1 37.61 9.91 33.31
N PRO A 2 37.59 9.89 31.97
CA PRO A 2 38.09 11.05 31.24
C PRO A 2 37.06 12.18 31.36
N LYS A 3 37.54 13.36 31.76
CA LYS A 3 36.77 14.58 32.09
C LYS A 3 36.46 15.46 30.87
N TYR A 4 36.66 14.96 29.65
CA TYR A 4 36.48 15.74 28.43
C TYR A 4 35.48 15.05 27.51
N LYS A 5 34.47 15.79 27.06
CA LYS A 5 33.51 15.33 26.06
C LYS A 5 34.27 15.10 24.75
N ILE A 6 34.44 13.84 24.37
CA ILE A 6 35.06 13.47 23.09
C ILE A 6 34.06 13.85 21.99
N VAL A 7 34.49 14.73 21.07
CA VAL A 7 33.69 15.17 19.93
C VAL A 7 34.35 14.64 18.67
N LEU A 8 33.61 13.91 17.84
CA LEU A 8 34.09 13.38 16.57
C LEU A 8 34.10 14.50 15.50
N THR A 9 35.26 14.77 14.92
CA THR A 9 35.37 15.65 13.75
C THR A 9 34.98 14.91 12.46
N ALA A 10 34.82 15.62 11.34
CA ALA A 10 34.53 14.99 10.05
C ALA A 10 35.69 14.07 9.60
N GLN A 11 36.93 14.48 9.85
CA GLN A 11 38.12 13.69 9.52
C GLN A 11 38.21 12.41 10.37
N ASP A 12 37.88 12.50 11.67
CA ASP A 12 37.79 11.30 12.52
C ASP A 12 36.80 10.28 11.96
N ARG A 13 35.68 10.72 11.37
CA ARG A 13 34.67 9.82 10.81
C ARG A 13 35.16 9.05 9.59
N GLU A 14 35.88 9.72 8.69
CA GLU A 14 36.44 9.08 7.49
C GLU A 14 37.54 8.07 7.85
N GLU A 15 38.41 8.42 8.80
CA GLU A 15 39.53 7.57 9.20
C GLU A 15 39.09 6.38 10.07
N LEU A 16 38.07 6.56 10.92
CA LEU A 16 37.61 5.54 11.86
C LEU A 16 36.50 4.62 11.31
N ALA A 17 35.76 5.03 10.28
CA ALA A 17 34.69 4.21 9.70
C ALA A 17 35.15 2.82 9.21
N PRO A 18 36.32 2.67 8.54
CA PRO A 18 36.83 1.35 8.16
C PRO A 18 37.20 0.47 9.37
N LEU A 19 37.54 1.09 10.50
CA LEU A 19 37.99 0.44 11.73
C LEU A 19 36.82 -0.02 12.62
N LEU A 20 35.57 0.17 12.21
CA LEU A 20 34.44 -0.44 12.89
C LEU A 20 34.36 -1.95 12.67
N ASN A 21 34.86 -2.48 11.56
CA ASN A 21 34.68 -3.90 11.20
C ASN A 21 35.93 -4.78 11.37
N ILE A 22 36.99 -4.25 11.99
CA ILE A 22 38.23 -5.01 12.24
C ILE A 22 38.06 -6.10 13.32
N SER A 23 39.01 -7.04 13.34
CA SER A 23 38.98 -8.17 14.26
C SER A 23 39.23 -7.72 15.72
N LYS A 24 38.76 -8.52 16.69
CA LYS A 24 38.95 -8.23 18.12
C LYS A 24 40.43 -8.12 18.51
N ALA A 25 41.30 -8.92 17.89
CA ALA A 25 42.74 -8.90 18.14
C ALA A 25 43.41 -7.60 17.68
N GLU A 26 42.94 -7.02 16.58
CA GLU A 26 43.43 -5.72 16.09
C GLU A 26 42.97 -4.57 16.98
N ARG A 27 41.75 -4.66 17.55
CA ARG A 27 41.23 -3.66 18.51
C ARG A 27 42.01 -3.63 19.83
N GLU A 28 42.48 -4.78 20.32
CA GLU A 28 43.25 -4.86 21.56
C GLU A 28 44.60 -4.13 21.49
N LEU A 29 45.14 -3.94 20.28
CA LEU A 29 46.40 -3.23 20.05
C LEU A 29 46.21 -1.72 19.85
N MET A 30 44.97 -1.21 19.83
CA MET A 30 44.69 0.19 19.54
C MET A 30 44.83 1.08 20.78
N PRO A 31 45.26 2.35 20.61
CA PRO A 31 45.20 3.37 21.65
C PRO A 31 43.78 3.55 22.20
N GLN A 32 43.69 3.77 23.51
CA GLN A 32 42.41 3.89 24.23
C GLN A 32 41.56 5.07 23.74
N GLU A 33 42.19 6.16 23.29
CA GLU A 33 41.51 7.31 22.68
C GLU A 33 40.77 6.96 21.38
N ILE A 34 41.30 6.03 20.60
CA ILE A 34 40.69 5.56 19.34
C ILE A 34 39.51 4.65 19.65
N LEU A 35 39.63 3.80 20.67
CA LEU A 35 38.55 2.93 21.13
C LEU A 35 37.34 3.74 21.62
N ASP A 36 37.59 4.78 22.42
CA ASP A 36 36.53 5.67 22.92
C ASP A 36 35.81 6.39 21.77
N LYS A 37 36.55 6.83 20.73
CA LYS A 37 35.97 7.44 19.52
C LYS A 37 35.17 6.44 18.68
N LEU A 38 35.67 5.21 18.51
CA LEU A 38 34.99 4.15 17.77
C LEU A 38 33.67 3.73 18.45
N GLU A 39 33.60 3.72 19.78
CA GLU A 39 32.37 3.42 20.51
C GLU A 39 31.29 4.49 20.25
N ILE A 40 31.68 5.76 20.19
CA ILE A 40 30.76 6.87 19.85
C ILE A 40 30.29 6.74 18.40
N LEU A 41 31.19 6.41 17.47
CA LEU A 41 30.88 6.27 16.04
C LEU A 41 29.96 5.06 15.78
N ALA A 42 30.16 3.96 16.50
CA ALA A 42 29.27 2.80 16.47
C ALA A 42 27.84 3.15 16.91
N LYS A 43 27.69 3.94 17.99
CA LYS A 43 26.39 4.42 18.46
C LYS A 43 25.72 5.37 17.45
N GLU A 44 26.47 6.30 16.85
CA GLU A 44 25.96 7.17 15.78
C GLU A 44 25.43 6.35 14.58
N GLN A 45 26.08 5.23 14.24
CA GLN A 45 25.68 4.39 13.11
C GLN A 45 24.48 3.49 13.42
N GLU A 46 24.37 2.97 14.63
CA GLU A 46 23.21 2.19 15.08
C GLU A 46 21.94 3.06 15.15
N GLU A 47 22.05 4.30 15.62
CA GLU A 47 20.90 5.19 15.78
C GLU A 47 20.50 5.91 14.48
N GLY A 48 21.46 6.28 13.62
CA GLY A 48 21.18 7.22 12.51
C GLY A 48 20.73 6.61 11.18
N ALA A 49 21.22 5.42 10.81
CA ALA A 49 21.06 4.92 9.44
C ALA A 49 19.87 3.95 9.25
N PHE A 50 19.44 3.29 10.32
CA PHE A 50 18.39 2.27 10.23
C PHE A 50 16.98 2.85 10.39
N GLN A 51 16.85 4.00 11.05
CA GLN A 51 15.56 4.62 11.32
C GLN A 51 14.86 5.09 10.04
N ASP A 52 15.59 5.74 9.13
CA ASP A 52 15.09 6.14 7.81
C ASP A 52 14.67 4.92 6.95
N LEU A 53 15.43 3.82 7.04
CA LEU A 53 15.12 2.59 6.30
C LEU A 53 13.88 1.89 6.85
N GLU A 54 13.72 1.86 8.18
CA GLU A 54 12.51 1.34 8.82
C GLU A 54 11.28 2.18 8.46
N GLU A 55 11.40 3.50 8.45
CA GLU A 55 10.33 4.40 8.01
C GLU A 55 9.93 4.11 6.55
N ILE A 56 10.90 4.04 5.63
CA ILE A 56 10.64 3.70 4.22
C ILE A 56 9.95 2.34 4.06
N ILE A 57 10.39 1.33 4.83
CA ILE A 57 9.78 -0.02 4.79
C ILE A 57 8.34 0.03 5.28
N THR A 58 8.07 0.74 6.39
CA THR A 58 6.72 0.84 6.96
C THR A 58 5.77 1.60 6.04
N GLU A 59 6.22 2.70 5.43
CA GLU A 59 5.45 3.43 4.41
C GLU A 59 5.16 2.56 3.19
N SER A 60 6.17 1.82 2.71
CA SER A 60 6.01 0.92 1.56
C SER A 60 4.99 -0.19 1.83
N LEU A 61 5.04 -0.80 3.02
CA LEU A 61 4.07 -1.81 3.45
C LEU A 61 2.66 -1.23 3.54
N HIS A 62 2.53 0.00 4.06
CA HIS A 62 1.24 0.69 4.15
C HIS A 62 0.63 0.94 2.76
N ILE A 63 1.44 1.38 1.79
CA ILE A 63 0.99 1.60 0.40
C ILE A 63 0.45 0.29 -0.19
N VAL A 64 1.19 -0.81 -0.07
CA VAL A 64 0.77 -2.12 -0.60
C VAL A 64 -0.55 -2.57 0.02
N GLN A 65 -0.70 -2.45 1.34
CA GLN A 65 -1.94 -2.78 2.04
C GLN A 65 -3.12 -1.90 1.60
N SER A 66 -2.88 -0.62 1.30
CA SER A 66 -3.92 0.30 0.82
C SER A 66 -4.39 0.00 -0.61
N LEU A 67 -3.50 -0.58 -1.44
CA LEU A 67 -3.77 -0.94 -2.83
C LEU A 67 -4.41 -2.32 -2.96
N GLU A 68 -4.28 -3.17 -1.95
CA GLU A 68 -4.94 -4.45 -1.94
C GLU A 68 -6.46 -4.23 -1.98
N PRO A 69 -7.17 -4.76 -2.99
CA PRO A 69 -8.60 -4.55 -3.10
C PRO A 69 -9.23 -5.13 -1.84
N SER A 70 -9.73 -4.24 -0.98
CA SER A 70 -10.41 -4.63 0.25
C SER A 70 -11.37 -5.79 -0.05
N THR A 71 -11.53 -6.71 0.89
CA THR A 71 -12.49 -7.83 0.77
C THR A 71 -13.90 -7.38 0.34
N ASN A 72 -14.23 -6.10 0.58
CA ASN A 72 -15.43 -5.41 0.10
C ASN A 72 -15.47 -5.16 -1.42
N ALA A 73 -14.34 -4.92 -2.10
CA ALA A 73 -14.28 -4.75 -3.56
C ALA A 73 -14.69 -6.03 -4.30
N ASN A 74 -14.23 -7.20 -3.84
CA ASN A 74 -14.69 -8.49 -4.38
C ASN A 74 -16.19 -8.71 -4.19
N SER A 75 -16.77 -8.21 -3.08
CA SER A 75 -18.22 -8.24 -2.87
C SER A 75 -18.99 -7.35 -3.85
N LEU A 76 -18.46 -6.18 -4.21
CA LEU A 76 -19.03 -5.27 -5.22
C LEU A 76 -19.01 -5.88 -6.64
N TYR A 77 -17.94 -6.59 -7.00
CA TYR A 77 -17.89 -7.32 -8.28
C TYR A 77 -18.88 -8.49 -8.33
N GLN A 78 -19.21 -9.13 -7.19
CA GLN A 78 -20.22 -10.19 -7.12
C GLN A 78 -21.66 -9.65 -7.25
N THR A 79 -21.97 -8.50 -6.65
CA THR A 79 -23.33 -7.91 -6.73
C THR A 79 -23.68 -7.44 -8.14
N HIS A 80 -22.67 -6.99 -8.92
CA HIS A 80 -22.81 -6.62 -10.33
C HIS A 80 -22.44 -7.74 -11.32
N SER A 81 -22.62 -9.00 -10.94
CA SER A 81 -22.46 -10.13 -11.87
C SER A 81 -23.25 -9.86 -13.16
N ARG A 82 -22.52 -9.71 -14.29
CA ARG A 82 -23.06 -9.40 -15.63
C ARG A 82 -24.28 -10.25 -16.01
N ARG A 83 -24.39 -11.47 -15.45
CA ARG A 83 -25.53 -12.38 -15.62
C ARG A 83 -26.84 -11.81 -15.07
N ARG A 84 -26.83 -11.18 -13.89
CA ARG A 84 -28.03 -10.58 -13.27
C ARG A 84 -28.53 -9.37 -14.07
N ILE A 85 -27.62 -8.53 -14.53
CA ILE A 85 -27.93 -7.37 -15.38
C ILE A 85 -28.56 -7.82 -16.71
N LYS A 86 -27.97 -8.82 -17.37
CA LYS A 86 -28.51 -9.39 -18.62
C LYS A 86 -29.92 -9.95 -18.42
N HIS A 87 -30.16 -10.69 -17.34
CA HIS A 87 -31.47 -11.25 -17.04
C HIS A 87 -32.53 -10.17 -16.78
N TYR A 88 -32.16 -9.14 -16.01
CA TYR A 88 -33.04 -7.98 -15.76
C TYR A 88 -33.40 -7.24 -17.05
N LEU A 89 -32.42 -6.95 -17.91
CA LEU A 89 -32.65 -6.28 -19.19
C LEU A 89 -33.56 -7.10 -20.10
N TRP A 90 -33.34 -8.41 -20.19
CA TRP A 90 -34.18 -9.31 -20.97
C TRP A 90 -35.62 -9.38 -20.46
N TRP A 91 -35.80 -9.45 -19.13
CA TRP A 91 -37.14 -9.42 -18.54
C TRP A 91 -37.86 -8.10 -18.83
N ARG A 92 -37.16 -6.97 -18.67
CA ARG A 92 -37.71 -5.63 -18.90
C ARG A 92 -38.16 -5.43 -20.34
N THR A 93 -37.32 -5.79 -21.31
CA THR A 93 -37.66 -5.64 -22.75
C THR A 93 -38.86 -6.50 -23.13
N ASN A 94 -38.91 -7.77 -22.70
CA ASN A 94 -40.05 -8.64 -22.96
C ASN A 94 -41.35 -8.12 -22.35
N ARG A 95 -41.28 -7.55 -21.14
CA ARG A 95 -42.44 -6.92 -20.48
C ARG A 95 -42.95 -5.73 -21.29
N GLU A 96 -42.06 -4.86 -21.76
CA GLU A 96 -42.43 -3.70 -22.58
C GLU A 96 -43.08 -4.13 -23.92
N ILE A 97 -42.53 -5.16 -24.58
CA ILE A 97 -43.11 -5.73 -25.81
C ILE A 97 -44.52 -6.29 -25.53
N PHE A 98 -44.69 -7.03 -24.44
CA PHE A 98 -46.00 -7.56 -24.07
C PHE A 98 -47.04 -6.45 -23.84
N LEU A 99 -46.66 -5.41 -23.09
CA LEU A 99 -47.53 -4.25 -22.83
C LEU A 99 -47.89 -3.51 -24.12
N ALA A 100 -46.93 -3.31 -25.02
CA ALA A 100 -47.16 -2.69 -26.32
C ALA A 100 -48.16 -3.49 -27.16
N ARG A 101 -47.99 -4.81 -27.26
CA ARG A 101 -48.92 -5.71 -27.96
C ARG A 101 -50.33 -5.64 -27.37
N ARG A 102 -50.45 -5.66 -26.05
CA ARG A 102 -51.73 -5.56 -25.33
C ARG A 102 -52.40 -4.20 -25.56
N LYS A 103 -51.64 -3.10 -25.57
CA LYS A 103 -52.15 -1.75 -25.88
C LYS A 103 -52.66 -1.67 -27.33
N ALA A 104 -51.92 -2.25 -28.28
CA ALA A 104 -52.33 -2.32 -29.69
C ALA A 104 -53.62 -3.14 -29.88
N ALA A 105 -53.73 -4.30 -29.23
CA ALA A 105 -54.93 -5.13 -29.27
C ALA A 105 -56.17 -4.40 -28.75
N ARG A 106 -56.04 -3.70 -27.61
CA ARG A 106 -57.12 -2.87 -27.04
C ARG A 106 -57.53 -1.73 -27.98
N SER A 107 -56.57 -1.08 -28.62
CA SER A 107 -56.84 -0.01 -29.60
C SER A 107 -57.62 -0.54 -30.81
N LYS A 108 -57.20 -1.69 -31.36
CA LYS A 108 -57.91 -2.36 -32.48
C LYS A 108 -59.35 -2.75 -32.10
N HIS A 109 -59.55 -3.32 -30.91
CA HIS A 109 -60.89 -3.68 -30.42
C HIS A 109 -61.79 -2.45 -30.25
N ARG A 110 -61.27 -1.34 -29.72
CA ARG A 110 -62.03 -0.07 -29.61
C ARG A 110 -62.40 0.51 -30.97
N LYS A 111 -61.50 0.45 -31.96
CA LYS A 111 -61.80 0.89 -33.33
C LYS A 111 -62.88 0.02 -33.99
N SER A 112 -62.79 -1.31 -33.81
CA SER A 112 -63.80 -2.26 -34.27
C SER A 112 -65.19 -1.99 -33.68
N LEU A 113 -65.27 -1.64 -32.39
CA LEU A 113 -66.55 -1.33 -31.73
C LEU A 113 -67.11 0.04 -32.12
N LYS A 114 -66.28 0.99 -32.56
CA LYS A 114 -66.74 2.31 -33.05
C LYS A 114 -67.23 2.29 -34.50
N ASN A 115 -66.81 1.28 -35.28
CA ASN A 115 -67.20 1.11 -36.68
C ASN A 115 -68.38 0.14 -36.86
N ARG A 116 -69.02 -0.27 -35.76
CA ARG A 116 -70.29 -1.00 -35.72
C ARG A 116 -71.36 -0.06 -35.20
#